data_AF-A0A0N5APY5-F1
#
_entry.id   AF-A0A0N5APY5-F1
#
_cell.length_a   1.000
_cell.length_b   1.000
_cell.length_c   1.000
_cell.angle_alpha   90.00
_cell.angle_beta   90.00
_cell.angle_gamma   90.00
#
_symmetry.space_group_name_H-M   'P 1'
#
loop_
_entity.id
_entity.type
_entity.pdbx_description
1 polymer ?
#
loop_
_entity_poly.entity_id
_entity_poly.type
_entity_poly.pdbx_seq_one_letter_code
_entity_poly.pdbx_strand_id
1 'polypeptide(L)'
;MSVAYRGIRFLSLSFSHLKVATSSSLKKEPVPSGFRKISPFGCFVKENFTKSEDEPVSSVFSRLGKQWRELSAEEKKKYEGLSETSSKERAAKFAALSHEEQQKLIEQNKIDAEERKKRKERKLKRESRPPKALTGYNLFMKEKLKQPRQDGEKQKDLMQKAVKEWRELSDQVKEKYNSCAHAANETAGKS
;
A
#
# COMPACT_ATOMS: atom_id res chain seq x y z
N MET A 1 33.25 -26.60 70.02
CA MET A 1 32.90 -27.99 69.67
C MET A 1 31.56 -27.96 68.95
N SER A 2 31.53 -28.59 67.78
CA SER A 2 30.41 -28.75 66.85
C SER A 2 29.22 -29.45 67.51
N VAL A 3 27.98 -29.06 67.19
CA VAL A 3 26.99 -29.93 66.52
C VAL A 3 25.90 -29.04 65.89
N ALA A 4 25.79 -29.10 64.55
CA ALA A 4 24.67 -28.58 63.78
C ALA A 4 23.67 -29.70 63.51
N TYR A 5 22.37 -29.47 63.74
CA TYR A 5 21.31 -30.31 63.17
C TYR A 5 20.36 -29.47 62.31
N ARG A 6 20.25 -29.95 61.06
CA ARG A 6 19.61 -29.33 59.91
C ARG A 6 18.10 -29.50 60.00
N GLY A 7 17.37 -28.39 59.87
CA GLY A 7 15.91 -28.39 59.73
C GLY A 7 15.46 -29.11 58.45
N ILE A 8 14.48 -29.98 58.62
CA ILE A 8 13.78 -30.69 57.55
C ILE A 8 12.90 -29.67 56.82
N ARG A 9 13.27 -29.31 55.58
CA ARG A 9 12.38 -28.53 54.70
C ARG A 9 11.44 -29.50 54.00
N PHE A 10 10.15 -29.40 54.33
CA PHE A 10 9.06 -29.97 53.54
C PHE A 10 9.12 -29.35 52.12
N LEU A 11 9.42 -30.18 51.12
CA LEU A 11 9.26 -29.83 49.71
C LEU A 11 7.76 -29.82 49.40
N SER A 12 7.17 -28.62 49.39
CA SER A 12 5.86 -28.38 48.76
C SER A 12 6.01 -28.63 47.26
N LEU A 13 5.48 -29.75 46.77
CA LEU A 13 5.26 -29.98 45.35
C LEU A 13 4.19 -28.99 44.88
N SER A 14 4.63 -27.86 44.33
CA SER A 14 3.75 -26.94 43.60
C SER A 14 3.25 -27.64 42.35
N PHE A 15 1.96 -27.99 42.37
CA PHE A 15 1.22 -28.57 41.26
C PHE A 15 1.19 -27.57 40.09
N SER A 16 2.06 -27.81 39.11
CA SER A 16 2.11 -27.07 37.84
C SER A 16 0.71 -27.02 37.23
N HIS A 17 0.15 -25.82 37.11
CA HIS A 17 -1.08 -25.60 36.37
C HIS A 17 -0.80 -25.89 34.89
N LEU A 18 -1.08 -27.13 34.46
CA LEU A 18 -1.25 -27.46 33.05
C LEU A 18 -2.38 -26.59 32.50
N LYS A 19 -2.01 -25.51 31.81
CA LYS A 19 -2.94 -24.80 30.94
C LYS A 19 -3.22 -25.70 29.74
N VAL A 20 -4.31 -26.46 29.82
CA VAL A 20 -4.90 -27.10 28.64
C VAL A 20 -5.33 -25.98 27.70
N ALA A 21 -4.61 -25.82 26.59
CA ALA A 21 -4.93 -24.87 25.54
C ALA A 21 -6.09 -25.41 24.70
N THR A 22 -7.32 -25.25 25.20
CA THR A 22 -8.54 -25.49 24.42
C THR A 22 -8.88 -24.22 23.64
N SER A 23 -8.48 -24.16 22.36
CA SER A 23 -9.13 -23.36 21.30
C SER A 23 -8.23 -23.36 20.05
N SER A 24 -8.23 -24.47 19.31
CA SER A 24 -7.90 -24.46 17.88
C SER A 24 -9.04 -23.74 17.15
N SER A 25 -8.99 -22.40 17.13
CA SER A 25 -9.76 -21.63 16.16
C SER A 25 -9.11 -21.90 14.80
N LEU A 26 -9.62 -22.89 14.07
CA LEU A 26 -9.28 -23.10 12.68
C LEU A 26 -9.57 -21.77 11.96
N LYS A 27 -8.52 -21.02 11.63
CA LYS A 27 -8.62 -19.80 10.83
C LYS A 27 -9.25 -20.22 9.50
N LYS A 28 -10.53 -19.91 9.31
CA LYS A 28 -11.21 -20.14 8.02
C LYS A 28 -10.34 -19.47 6.95
N GLU A 29 -9.93 -20.23 5.94
CA GLU A 29 -9.12 -19.72 4.84
C GLU A 29 -9.78 -18.44 4.29
N PRO A 30 -9.01 -17.36 4.13
CA PRO A 30 -9.58 -16.07 3.78
C PRO A 30 -10.21 -16.16 2.39
N VAL A 31 -11.49 -15.79 2.30
CA VAL A 31 -12.20 -15.77 1.02
C VAL A 31 -11.48 -14.83 0.03
N PRO A 32 -11.21 -15.29 -1.20
CA PRO A 32 -10.73 -14.49 -2.30
C PRO A 32 -11.42 -13.13 -2.43
N SER A 33 -10.68 -12.06 -2.78
CA SER A 33 -11.21 -10.69 -2.82
C SER A 33 -12.52 -10.54 -3.62
N GLY A 34 -12.63 -11.26 -4.74
CA GLY A 34 -13.81 -11.23 -5.63
C GLY A 34 -15.10 -11.81 -5.03
N PHE A 35 -15.00 -12.57 -3.93
CA PHE A 35 -16.13 -13.25 -3.28
C PHE A 35 -16.43 -12.70 -1.88
N ARG A 36 -15.77 -11.60 -1.47
CA ARG A 36 -16.04 -10.95 -0.19
C ARG A 36 -17.39 -10.23 -0.18
N LYS A 37 -17.94 -10.06 1.03
CA LYS A 37 -19.15 -9.26 1.29
C LYS A 37 -18.94 -7.82 0.81
N ILE A 38 -19.86 -7.33 -0.01
CA ILE A 38 -19.93 -5.91 -0.37
C ILE A 38 -20.62 -5.19 0.79
N SER A 39 -20.09 -4.05 1.23
CA SER A 39 -20.77 -3.26 2.27
C SER A 39 -22.06 -2.61 1.72
N PRO A 40 -23.01 -2.22 2.58
CA PRO A 40 -24.21 -1.47 2.16
C PRO A 40 -23.87 -0.24 1.33
N PHE A 41 -22.88 0.55 1.76
CA PHE A 41 -22.35 1.68 1.00
C PHE A 41 -21.76 1.27 -0.36
N GLY A 42 -21.07 0.13 -0.44
CA GLY A 42 -20.56 -0.40 -1.71
C GLY A 42 -21.67 -0.75 -2.69
N CYS A 43 -22.80 -1.27 -2.20
CA CYS A 43 -24.00 -1.48 -3.02
C CYS A 43 -24.59 -0.15 -3.49
N PHE A 44 -24.70 0.85 -2.59
CA PHE A 44 -25.16 2.19 -2.94
C PHE A 44 -24.28 2.86 -4.00
N VAL A 45 -22.96 2.82 -3.83
CA VAL A 45 -22.01 3.36 -4.81
C VAL A 45 -22.19 2.66 -6.14
N LYS A 46 -22.30 1.33 -6.16
CA LYS A 46 -22.49 0.58 -7.42
C LYS A 46 -23.76 0.98 -8.18
N GLU A 47 -24.85 1.24 -7.46
CA GLU A 47 -26.13 1.68 -8.06
C GLU A 47 -26.08 3.13 -8.55
N ASN A 48 -25.36 4.01 -7.85
CA ASN A 48 -25.38 5.46 -8.08
C ASN A 48 -24.12 5.99 -8.79
N PHE A 49 -23.19 5.12 -9.20
CA PHE A 49 -21.96 5.54 -9.84
C PHE A 49 -22.22 6.00 -11.27
N THR A 50 -22.25 7.32 -11.44
CA THR A 50 -22.31 8.01 -12.73
C THR A 50 -21.04 8.82 -12.90
N LYS A 51 -20.27 8.52 -13.95
CA LYS A 51 -19.01 9.21 -14.28
C LYS A 51 -19.17 9.91 -15.63
N SER A 52 -19.00 11.23 -15.66
CA SER A 52 -18.77 11.98 -16.91
C SER A 52 -17.29 11.86 -17.33
N GLU A 53 -17.00 12.03 -18.62
CA GLU A 53 -15.63 11.83 -19.14
C GLU A 53 -14.59 12.71 -18.43
N ASP A 54 -14.99 13.92 -18.01
CA ASP A 54 -14.10 14.95 -17.44
C ASP A 54 -14.05 14.97 -15.90
N GLU A 55 -14.93 14.26 -15.18
CA GLU A 55 -14.94 14.31 -13.72
C GLU A 55 -13.95 13.29 -13.11
N PRO A 56 -13.06 13.73 -12.20
CA PRO A 56 -12.18 12.81 -11.49
C PRO A 56 -13.01 11.91 -10.57
N VAL A 57 -12.69 10.61 -10.57
CA VAL A 57 -13.39 9.58 -9.78
C VAL A 57 -13.46 9.95 -8.28
N SER A 58 -12.46 10.63 -7.75
CA SER A 58 -12.44 11.11 -6.36
C SER A 58 -13.58 12.07 -6.03
N SER A 59 -13.98 12.92 -6.97
CA SER A 59 -15.08 13.87 -6.78
C SER A 59 -16.42 13.14 -6.74
N VAL A 60 -16.63 12.18 -7.65
CA VAL A 60 -17.80 11.29 -7.65
C VAL A 60 -17.92 10.55 -6.30
N PHE A 61 -16.84 9.94 -5.81
CA PHE A 61 -16.85 9.25 -4.52
C PHE A 61 -17.10 10.20 -3.33
N SER A 62 -16.59 11.43 -3.39
CA SER A 62 -16.83 12.43 -2.35
C SER A 62 -18.30 12.85 -2.31
N ARG A 63 -18.91 13.06 -3.47
CA ARG A 63 -20.35 13.35 -3.62
C ARG A 63 -21.21 12.18 -3.12
N LEU A 64 -20.96 10.96 -3.59
CA LEU A 64 -21.67 9.76 -3.15
C LEU A 64 -21.50 9.53 -1.64
N GLY A 65 -20.31 9.80 -1.11
CA GLY A 65 -20.04 9.70 0.33
C GLY A 65 -20.81 10.70 1.17
N LYS A 66 -21.13 11.89 0.64
CA LYS A 66 -22.03 12.86 1.30
C LYS A 66 -23.48 12.40 1.22
N GLN A 67 -23.95 12.03 0.02
CA GLN A 67 -25.30 11.52 -0.21
C GLN A 67 -25.61 10.33 0.72
N TRP A 68 -24.69 9.38 0.85
CA TRP A 68 -24.85 8.25 1.77
C TRP A 68 -25.04 8.66 3.24
N ARG A 69 -24.38 9.73 3.70
CA ARG A 69 -24.53 10.21 5.08
C ARG A 69 -25.91 10.84 5.29
N GLU A 70 -26.39 11.56 4.30
CA GLU A 70 -27.69 12.24 4.29
C GLU A 70 -28.88 11.27 4.17
N LEU A 71 -28.69 10.06 3.64
CA LEU A 71 -29.74 9.04 3.60
C LEU A 71 -30.30 8.72 4.98
N SER A 72 -31.63 8.54 5.03
CA SER A 72 -32.35 8.08 6.21
C SER A 72 -31.97 6.64 6.58
N ALA A 73 -32.31 6.24 7.81
CA ALA A 73 -32.10 4.87 8.27
C ALA A 73 -32.90 3.84 7.44
N GLU A 74 -34.09 4.21 6.96
CA GLU A 74 -34.95 3.36 6.13
C GLU A 74 -34.31 3.09 4.76
N GLU A 75 -33.77 4.13 4.12
CA GLU A 75 -33.06 3.99 2.85
C GLU A 75 -31.76 3.18 3.01
N LYS A 76 -31.02 3.38 4.10
CA LYS A 76 -29.82 2.58 4.41
C LYS A 76 -30.16 1.11 4.62
N LYS A 77 -31.31 0.80 5.23
CA LYS A 77 -31.78 -0.57 5.44
C LYS A 77 -32.03 -1.32 4.13
N LYS A 78 -32.49 -0.65 3.07
CA LYS A 78 -32.55 -1.22 1.70
C LYS A 78 -31.19 -1.78 1.29
N TYR A 79 -30.14 -0.99 1.49
CA TYR A 79 -28.76 -1.36 1.12
C TYR A 79 -28.15 -2.43 2.03
N GLU A 80 -28.57 -2.51 3.28
CA GLU A 80 -28.22 -3.63 4.17
C GLU A 80 -28.78 -4.94 3.63
N GLY A 81 -30.06 -4.97 3.26
CA GLY A 81 -30.68 -6.13 2.61
C GLY A 81 -29.96 -6.52 1.31
N LEU A 82 -29.67 -5.55 0.44
CA LEU A 82 -28.92 -5.78 -0.81
C LEU A 82 -27.49 -6.30 -0.56
N SER A 83 -26.82 -5.80 0.49
CA SER A 83 -25.49 -6.26 0.89
C SER A 83 -25.53 -7.72 1.35
N GLU A 84 -26.55 -8.11 2.10
CA GLU A 84 -26.72 -9.49 2.57
C GLU A 84 -27.04 -10.46 1.43
N THR A 85 -27.98 -10.12 0.55
CA THR A 85 -28.32 -10.96 -0.61
C THR A 85 -27.11 -11.13 -1.53
N SER A 86 -26.44 -10.04 -1.88
CA SER A 86 -25.21 -10.06 -2.68
C SER A 86 -24.10 -10.88 -2.02
N SER A 87 -23.98 -10.82 -0.69
CA SER A 87 -23.00 -11.62 0.05
C SER A 87 -23.32 -13.11 0.01
N LYS A 88 -24.59 -13.48 0.15
CA LYS A 88 -25.05 -14.87 0.08
C LYS A 88 -24.85 -15.43 -1.32
N GLU A 89 -25.22 -14.68 -2.36
CA GLU A 89 -25.00 -15.08 -3.76
C GLU A 89 -23.52 -15.28 -4.08
N ARG A 90 -22.65 -14.37 -3.62
CA ARG A 90 -21.20 -14.51 -3.82
C ARG A 90 -20.64 -15.71 -3.07
N ALA A 91 -21.05 -15.92 -1.82
CA ALA A 91 -20.64 -17.09 -1.05
C ALA A 91 -21.10 -18.39 -1.72
N ALA A 92 -22.35 -18.44 -2.22
CA ALA A 92 -22.88 -19.57 -2.95
C ALA A 92 -22.14 -19.81 -4.27
N LYS A 93 -21.84 -18.74 -5.04
CA LYS A 93 -21.01 -18.82 -6.25
C LYS A 93 -19.62 -19.37 -5.96
N PHE A 94 -19.00 -18.98 -4.85
CA PHE A 94 -17.71 -19.53 -4.44
C PHE A 94 -17.81 -21.00 -4.05
N ALA A 95 -18.81 -21.36 -3.24
CA ALA A 95 -19.03 -22.72 -2.77
C ALA A 95 -19.41 -23.69 -3.91
N ALA A 96 -20.04 -23.18 -4.98
CA ALA A 96 -20.40 -23.94 -6.17
C ALA A 96 -19.21 -24.22 -7.11
N LEU A 97 -18.07 -23.52 -6.96
CA LEU A 97 -16.86 -23.82 -7.72
C LEU A 97 -16.28 -25.16 -7.29
N SER A 98 -15.53 -25.80 -8.19
CA SER A 98 -14.79 -27.01 -7.84
C SER A 98 -13.74 -26.72 -6.76
N HIS A 99 -13.39 -27.74 -5.98
CA HIS A 99 -12.38 -27.60 -4.93
C HIS A 99 -11.03 -27.12 -5.49
N GLU A 100 -10.63 -27.59 -6.68
CA GLU A 100 -9.40 -27.17 -7.35
C GLU A 100 -9.42 -25.67 -7.71
N GLU A 101 -10.53 -25.18 -8.27
CA GLU A 101 -10.69 -23.75 -8.59
C GLU A 101 -10.69 -22.88 -7.33
N GLN A 102 -11.37 -23.33 -6.27
CA GLN A 102 -11.35 -22.63 -4.98
C GLN A 102 -9.93 -22.52 -4.43
N GLN A 103 -9.16 -23.60 -4.45
CA GLN A 103 -7.76 -23.61 -4.01
C GLN A 103 -6.89 -22.69 -4.86
N LYS A 104 -7.03 -22.75 -6.20
CA LYS A 104 -6.29 -21.88 -7.12
C LYS A 104 -6.57 -20.40 -6.85
N LEU A 105 -7.84 -20.04 -6.61
CA LEU A 105 -8.22 -18.67 -6.27
C LEU A 105 -7.63 -18.25 -4.92
N ILE A 106 -7.65 -19.12 -3.91
CA ILE A 106 -7.06 -18.83 -2.59
C ILE A 106 -5.54 -18.60 -2.72
N GLU A 107 -4.84 -19.47 -3.46
CA GLU A 107 -3.39 -19.35 -3.66
C GLU A 107 -3.03 -18.08 -4.42
N GLN A 108 -3.74 -17.77 -5.50
CA GLN A 108 -3.54 -16.52 -6.22
C GLN A 108 -3.75 -15.29 -5.31
N ASN A 109 -4.75 -15.31 -4.42
CA ASN A 109 -4.96 -14.22 -3.48
C ASN A 109 -3.82 -14.10 -2.45
N LYS A 110 -3.21 -15.23 -2.03
CA LYS A 110 -2.03 -15.22 -1.15
C LYS A 110 -0.83 -14.59 -1.86
N ILE A 111 -0.56 -14.98 -3.10
CA ILE A 111 0.51 -14.40 -3.94
C ILE A 111 0.29 -12.89 -4.12
N ASP A 112 -0.92 -12.48 -4.50
CA ASP A 112 -1.24 -11.07 -4.70
C ASP A 112 -1.13 -10.25 -3.39
N ALA A 113 -1.51 -10.83 -2.25
CA ALA A 113 -1.38 -10.17 -0.96
C ALA A 113 0.10 -9.94 -0.60
N GLU A 114 0.95 -10.93 -0.86
CA GLU A 114 2.38 -10.86 -0.62
C GLU A 114 3.05 -9.84 -1.56
N GLU A 115 2.68 -9.78 -2.84
CA GLU A 115 3.22 -8.76 -3.75
C GLU A 115 2.76 -7.35 -3.37
N ARG A 116 1.50 -7.19 -2.90
CA ARG A 116 1.03 -5.90 -2.35
C ARG A 116 1.83 -5.49 -1.12
N LYS A 117 2.17 -6.43 -0.24
CA LYS A 117 3.01 -6.18 0.93
C LYS A 117 4.42 -5.74 0.51
N LYS A 118 5.07 -6.50 -0.37
CA LYS A 118 6.39 -6.15 -0.95
C LYS A 118 6.39 -4.78 -1.64
N ARG A 119 5.32 -4.43 -2.37
CA ARG A 119 5.18 -3.11 -3.00
C ARG A 119 5.13 -1.99 -1.97
N LYS A 120 4.41 -2.17 -0.85
CA LYS A 120 4.36 -1.21 0.26
C LYS A 120 5.73 -1.07 0.92
N GLU A 121 6.41 -2.18 1.19
CA GLU A 121 7.77 -2.18 1.77
C GLU A 121 8.78 -1.48 0.85
N ARG A 122 8.73 -1.76 -0.46
CA ARG A 122 9.58 -1.07 -1.45
C ARG A 122 9.30 0.43 -1.48
N LYS A 123 8.04 0.85 -1.35
CA LYS A 123 7.66 2.27 -1.30
C LYS A 123 8.19 2.92 -0.02
N LEU A 124 7.93 2.32 1.14
CA LEU A 124 8.42 2.83 2.42
C LEU A 124 9.95 2.92 2.45
N LYS A 125 10.65 1.89 1.94
CA LYS A 125 12.12 1.87 1.80
C LYS A 125 12.64 2.95 0.86
N ARG A 126 11.86 3.38 -0.15
CA ARG A 126 12.23 4.50 -1.02
C ARG A 126 12.04 5.84 -0.32
N GLU A 127 10.96 5.98 0.44
CA GLU A 127 10.62 7.20 1.18
C GLU A 127 11.54 7.40 2.39
N SER A 128 12.02 6.32 3.01
CA SER A 128 12.94 6.37 4.15
C SER A 128 14.41 6.51 3.76
N ARG A 129 14.74 6.48 2.46
CA ARG A 129 16.12 6.66 1.99
C ARG A 129 16.45 8.14 1.98
N PRO A 130 17.63 8.55 2.48
CA PRO A 130 18.08 9.91 2.32
C PRO A 130 18.12 10.26 0.82
N PRO A 131 17.76 11.50 0.45
CA PRO A 131 17.88 11.94 -0.92
C PRO A 131 19.33 11.77 -1.39
N LYS A 132 19.50 11.26 -2.61
CA LYS A 132 20.85 11.09 -3.18
C LYS A 132 21.48 12.46 -3.40
N ALA A 133 22.77 12.57 -3.11
CA ALA A 133 23.56 13.75 -3.43
C ALA A 133 23.36 14.13 -4.91
N LEU A 134 22.98 15.38 -5.15
CA LEU A 134 22.91 15.97 -6.48
C LEU A 134 24.33 16.17 -7.00
N THR A 135 24.55 15.86 -8.27
CA THR A 135 25.76 16.23 -9.01
C THR A 135 25.48 17.47 -9.85
N GLY A 136 26.53 18.14 -10.36
CA GLY A 136 26.33 19.26 -11.28
C GLY A 136 25.52 18.87 -12.52
N TYR A 137 25.77 17.67 -13.04
CA TYR A 137 24.97 17.07 -14.10
C TYR A 137 23.48 16.98 -13.74
N ASN A 138 23.13 16.54 -12.52
CA ASN A 138 21.73 16.43 -12.09
C ASN A 138 21.02 17.79 -12.06
N LEU A 139 21.73 18.86 -11.68
CA LEU A 139 21.18 20.23 -11.72
C LEU A 139 20.96 20.70 -13.15
N PHE A 140 21.97 20.55 -14.00
CA PHE A 140 21.86 20.88 -15.43
C PHE A 140 20.71 20.15 -16.11
N MET A 141 20.57 18.84 -15.86
CA MET A 141 19.48 18.05 -16.43
C MET A 141 18.11 18.50 -15.91
N LYS A 142 17.99 18.88 -14.62
CA LYS A 142 16.75 19.45 -14.08
C LYS A 142 16.38 20.76 -14.76
N GLU A 143 17.36 21.63 -15.03
CA GLU A 143 17.15 22.90 -15.70
C GLU A 143 16.71 22.72 -17.15
N LYS A 144 17.42 21.88 -17.92
CA LYS A 144 17.12 21.60 -19.33
C LYS A 144 15.79 20.88 -19.50
N LEU A 145 15.44 19.95 -18.62
CA LEU A 145 14.18 19.21 -18.71
C LEU A 145 12.97 19.97 -18.15
N LYS A 146 13.18 21.11 -17.49
CA LYS A 146 12.10 22.01 -17.04
C LYS A 146 11.62 22.93 -18.17
N GLN A 147 12.39 23.08 -19.25
CA GLN A 147 12.00 23.87 -20.41
C GLN A 147 10.77 23.24 -21.10
N PRO A 148 9.82 24.04 -21.59
CA PRO A 148 8.64 23.53 -22.27
C PRO A 148 9.08 22.71 -23.49
N ARG A 149 8.48 21.53 -23.63
CA ARG A 149 8.76 20.64 -24.76
C ARG A 149 8.14 21.24 -26.01
N GLN A 150 8.82 21.11 -27.15
CA GLN A 150 8.19 21.42 -28.42
C GLN A 150 7.13 20.37 -28.75
N ASP A 151 6.05 20.78 -29.42
CA ASP A 151 4.94 19.90 -29.76
C ASP A 151 5.44 18.69 -30.58
N GLY A 152 5.14 17.48 -30.09
CA GLY A 152 5.55 16.21 -30.70
C GLY A 152 6.95 15.70 -30.29
N GLU A 153 7.73 16.45 -29.51
CA GLU A 153 9.07 16.02 -29.11
C GLU A 153 9.04 14.95 -27.99
N LYS A 154 9.65 13.81 -28.25
CA LYS A 154 9.73 12.72 -27.26
C LYS A 154 10.74 13.10 -26.18
N GLN A 155 10.38 12.85 -24.91
CA GLN A 155 11.27 13.08 -23.76
C GLN A 155 12.64 12.40 -23.90
N LYS A 156 12.70 11.27 -24.60
CA LYS A 156 13.95 10.54 -24.87
C LYS A 156 14.91 11.38 -25.72
N ASP A 157 14.40 12.10 -26.71
CA ASP A 157 15.21 12.88 -27.65
C ASP A 157 15.74 14.14 -26.97
N LEU A 158 14.92 14.80 -26.14
CA LEU A 158 15.34 15.88 -25.24
C LEU A 158 16.46 15.46 -24.29
N MET A 159 16.32 14.27 -23.67
CA MET A 159 17.34 13.71 -22.80
C MET A 159 18.66 13.51 -23.55
N GLN A 160 18.61 12.98 -24.78
CA GLN A 160 19.80 12.77 -25.61
C GLN A 160 20.47 14.08 -26.02
N LYS A 161 19.69 15.10 -26.38
CA LYS A 161 20.21 16.45 -26.68
C LYS A 161 20.90 17.05 -25.46
N ALA A 162 20.25 17.03 -24.30
CA ALA A 162 20.83 17.54 -23.06
C ALA A 162 22.12 16.77 -22.67
N VAL A 163 22.19 15.46 -22.88
CA VAL A 163 23.43 14.68 -22.66
C VAL A 163 24.56 15.13 -23.59
N LYS A 164 24.27 15.41 -24.87
CA LYS A 164 25.27 15.92 -25.83
C LYS A 164 25.74 17.32 -25.44
N GLU A 165 24.80 18.22 -25.15
CA GLU A 165 25.11 19.57 -24.67
C GLU A 165 25.99 19.54 -23.42
N TRP A 166 25.66 18.71 -22.43
CA TRP A 166 26.49 18.56 -21.22
C TRP A 166 27.92 18.13 -21.53
N ARG A 167 28.12 17.23 -22.51
CA ARG A 167 29.45 16.77 -22.90
C ARG A 167 30.27 17.90 -23.53
N GLU A 168 29.62 18.72 -24.36
CA GLU A 168 30.22 19.84 -25.10
C GLU A 168 30.47 21.09 -24.23
N LEU A 169 29.83 21.21 -23.05
CA LEU A 169 30.11 22.30 -22.12
C LEU A 169 31.58 22.36 -21.68
N SER A 170 32.10 23.57 -21.51
CA SER A 170 33.44 23.77 -20.95
C SER A 170 33.52 23.36 -19.49
N ASP A 171 34.73 22.98 -19.05
CA ASP A 171 34.95 22.50 -17.69
C ASP A 171 34.64 23.58 -16.64
N GLN A 172 34.88 24.86 -16.95
CA GLN A 172 34.51 25.99 -16.10
C GLN A 172 33.01 26.06 -15.80
N VAL A 173 32.16 25.76 -16.81
CA VAL A 173 30.70 25.77 -16.63
C VAL A 173 30.26 24.53 -15.84
N LYS A 174 30.83 23.36 -16.14
CA LYS A 174 30.58 22.13 -15.38
C LYS A 174 30.96 22.28 -13.91
N GLU A 175 32.06 22.97 -13.61
CA GLU A 175 32.53 23.24 -12.25
C GLU A 175 31.59 24.17 -11.46
N LYS A 176 31.00 25.18 -12.12
CA LYS A 176 29.93 26.00 -11.52
C LYS A 176 28.74 25.13 -11.10
N TYR A 177 28.29 24.23 -11.98
CA TYR A 177 27.20 23.30 -11.64
C TYR A 177 27.58 22.35 -10.50
N ASN A 178 28.82 21.84 -10.47
CA ASN A 178 29.29 20.99 -9.38
C ASN A 178 29.36 21.73 -8.05
N SER A 179 29.78 22.99 -8.05
CA SER A 179 29.82 23.84 -6.86
C SER A 179 28.41 24.12 -6.32
N CYS A 180 27.48 24.47 -7.21
CA CYS A 180 26.06 24.64 -6.84
C CYS A 180 25.45 23.34 -6.30
N ALA A 181 25.82 22.19 -6.87
CA ALA A 181 25.36 20.89 -6.40
C ALA A 181 25.92 20.54 -5.02
N HIS A 182 27.19 20.86 -4.76
CA HIS A 182 27.81 20.70 -3.44
C HIS A 182 27.09 21.52 -2.38
N ALA A 183 26.87 22.82 -2.65
CA ALA A 183 26.12 23.71 -1.76
C ALA A 183 24.69 23.20 -1.49
N ALA A 184 23.99 22.73 -2.53
CA ALA A 184 22.65 22.15 -2.39
C ALA A 184 22.66 20.88 -1.51
N ASN A 185 23.66 20.02 -1.64
CA ASN A 185 23.78 18.82 -0.82
C ASN A 185 24.09 19.14 0.65
N GLU A 186 24.90 20.15 0.93
CA GLU A 186 25.18 20.59 2.30
C GLU A 186 23.92 21.12 2.99
N THR A 187 23.09 21.88 2.28
CA THR A 187 21.80 22.34 2.83
C THR A 187 20.84 21.18 3.09
N ALA A 188 20.83 20.17 2.22
CA ALA A 188 19.95 19.00 2.37
C ALA A 188 20.42 17.99 3.43
N GLY A 189 21.71 17.97 3.78
CA GLY A 189 22.27 17.11 4.83
C GLY A 189 22.19 17.68 6.25
N LYS A 190 21.80 18.95 6.40
CA LYS A 190 21.62 19.64 7.69
C LYS A 190 20.16 19.71 8.16
N SER A 191 19.22 19.10 7.43
CA SER A 191 17.79 18.99 7.77
C SER A 191 17.43 17.57 8.14
#